data_AF-A0A1G6H395-F1
#
_entry.id   AF-A0A1G6H395-F1
#
_cell.length_a   1.000
_cell.length_b   1.000
_cell.length_c   1.000
_cell.angle_alpha   90.00
_cell.angle_beta   90.00
_cell.angle_gamma   90.00
#
_symmetry.space_group_name_H-M   'P 1'
#
loop_
_entity.id
_entity.type
_entity.pdbx_description
1 polymer ?
#
loop_
_entity_poly.entity_id
_entity_poly.type
_entity_poly.pdbx_seq_one_letter_code
_entity_poly.pdbx_strand_id
1 'polypeptide(L)'
;MKTPILITAMAIVVITSCQMQNQSEKREQFKKEIVAAEHAFAQMVKEKGLKEAFSFFAADSAVLNRSDVIHKGKEAISALYSNSSGLQNVTLTWTPDYVDVSSSGDLGYTYGKYQYSGIDSFGKTVVSTGIFHTV
;
A
#
# COMPACT_ATOMS: atom_id res chain seq x y z
N MET A 1 -18.00 33.88 -42.70
CA MET A 1 -18.16 32.41 -42.55
C MET A 1 -17.14 31.76 -41.58
N LYS A 2 -16.46 32.50 -40.68
CA LYS A 2 -15.42 31.93 -39.76
C LYS A 2 -15.90 31.75 -38.30
N THR A 3 -17.08 32.26 -37.96
CA THR A 3 -17.68 32.24 -36.62
C THR A 3 -18.11 30.86 -36.09
N PRO A 4 -18.59 29.88 -36.89
CA PRO A 4 -19.03 28.61 -36.33
C PRO A 4 -17.84 27.76 -35.84
N ILE A 5 -16.69 27.83 -36.51
CA ILE A 5 -15.47 27.08 -36.13
C ILE A 5 -14.93 27.53 -34.76
N LEU A 6 -15.03 28.83 -34.45
CA LEU A 6 -14.54 29.39 -33.19
C LEU A 6 -15.42 28.96 -31.98
N ILE A 7 -16.73 28.90 -32.17
CA ILE A 7 -17.69 28.43 -31.14
C ILE A 7 -17.54 26.93 -30.89
N THR A 8 -17.35 26.12 -31.94
CA THR A 8 -17.14 24.67 -31.78
C THR A 8 -15.81 24.37 -31.08
N ALA A 9 -14.73 25.09 -31.41
CA ALA A 9 -13.45 24.95 -30.73
C ALA A 9 -13.52 25.33 -29.24
N MET A 10 -14.26 26.39 -28.89
CA MET A 10 -14.46 26.81 -27.50
C MET A 10 -15.28 25.81 -26.69
N ALA A 11 -16.31 25.19 -27.30
CA ALA A 11 -17.12 24.15 -26.65
C ALA A 11 -16.31 22.87 -26.35
N ILE A 12 -15.41 22.47 -27.26
CA ILE A 12 -14.55 21.28 -27.07
C ILE A 12 -13.59 21.47 -25.88
N VAL A 13 -12.98 22.66 -25.73
CA VAL A 13 -12.06 22.97 -24.64
C VAL A 13 -12.73 22.87 -23.26
N VAL A 14 -13.99 23.34 -23.15
CA VAL A 14 -14.76 23.29 -21.90
C VAL A 14 -15.07 21.84 -21.50
N ILE A 15 -15.45 20.98 -22.46
CA ILE A 15 -15.82 19.58 -22.17
C ILE A 15 -14.60 18.77 -21.71
N THR A 16 -13.42 18.98 -22.33
CA THR A 16 -12.18 18.29 -21.92
C THR A 16 -11.71 18.70 -20.52
N SER A 17 -11.94 19.94 -20.11
CA SER A 17 -11.53 20.42 -18.79
C SER A 17 -12.33 19.74 -17.65
N CYS A 18 -13.63 19.51 -17.84
CA CYS A 18 -14.47 18.85 -16.83
C CYS A 18 -14.08 17.37 -16.60
N GLN A 19 -13.67 16.66 -17.65
CA GLN A 19 -13.25 15.27 -17.53
C GLN A 19 -11.92 15.12 -16.78
N MET A 20 -10.99 16.06 -16.98
CA MET A 20 -9.68 16.05 -16.32
C MET A 20 -9.78 16.35 -14.82
N GLN A 21 -10.63 17.31 -14.43
CA GLN A 21 -10.83 17.66 -13.03
C GLN A 21 -11.45 16.50 -12.23
N ASN A 22 -12.44 15.82 -12.79
CA ASN A 22 -13.08 14.66 -12.16
C ASN A 22 -12.09 13.50 -11.94
N GLN A 23 -11.20 13.25 -12.90
CA GLN A 23 -10.15 12.23 -12.75
C GLN A 23 -9.13 12.59 -11.65
N SER A 24 -8.73 13.86 -11.55
CA SER A 24 -7.82 14.31 -10.49
C SER A 24 -8.45 14.13 -9.10
N GLU A 25 -9.72 14.49 -8.94
CA GLU A 25 -10.46 14.32 -7.68
C GLU A 25 -10.57 12.84 -7.28
N LYS A 26 -10.86 11.95 -8.24
CA LYS A 26 -10.89 10.50 -8.01
C LYS A 26 -9.53 9.93 -7.61
N ARG A 27 -8.44 10.36 -8.25
CA ARG A 27 -7.09 9.91 -7.90
C ARG A 27 -6.73 10.30 -6.47
N GLU A 28 -7.04 11.52 -6.06
CA GLU A 28 -6.82 11.96 -4.67
C GLU A 28 -7.69 11.19 -3.67
N GLN A 29 -8.91 10.82 -4.05
CA GLN A 29 -9.74 9.92 -3.24
C GLN A 29 -9.10 8.53 -3.09
N PHE A 30 -8.64 7.91 -4.18
CA PHE A 30 -7.96 6.61 -4.13
C PHE A 30 -6.68 6.65 -3.30
N LYS A 31 -5.89 7.73 -3.37
CA LYS A 31 -4.72 7.90 -2.49
C LYS A 31 -5.10 7.86 -1.01
N LYS A 32 -6.19 8.52 -0.63
CA LYS A 32 -6.69 8.50 0.77
C LYS A 32 -7.13 7.11 1.19
N GLU A 33 -7.81 6.37 0.29
CA GLU A 33 -8.24 5.00 0.54
C GLU A 33 -7.06 4.05 0.72
N ILE A 34 -6.02 4.17 -0.12
CA ILE A 34 -4.78 3.41 0.01
C ILE A 34 -4.08 3.72 1.34
N VAL A 35 -3.93 4.99 1.71
CA VAL A 35 -3.33 5.38 3.00
C VAL A 35 -4.16 4.83 4.18
N ALA A 36 -5.49 4.85 4.08
CA ALA A 36 -6.35 4.26 5.10
C ALA A 36 -6.17 2.73 5.20
N ALA A 37 -5.99 2.03 4.08
CA ALA A 37 -5.70 0.60 4.05
C ALA A 37 -4.34 0.28 4.70
N GLU A 38 -3.30 1.08 4.43
CA GLU A 38 -1.99 0.93 5.07
C GLU A 38 -2.06 1.12 6.60
N HIS A 39 -2.83 2.12 7.06
CA HIS A 39 -3.07 2.32 8.49
C HIS A 39 -3.88 1.18 9.12
N ALA A 40 -4.90 0.68 8.42
CA ALA A 40 -5.70 -0.46 8.88
C ALA A 40 -4.86 -1.74 9.00
N PHE A 41 -3.95 -1.98 8.04
CA PHE A 41 -2.97 -3.05 8.11
C PHE A 41 -2.06 -2.89 9.34
N ALA A 42 -1.44 -1.72 9.51
CA ALA A 42 -0.56 -1.45 10.64
C ALA A 42 -1.28 -1.61 12.00
N GLN A 43 -2.55 -1.19 12.09
CA GLN A 43 -3.38 -1.38 13.27
C GLN A 43 -3.66 -2.87 13.52
N MET A 44 -4.05 -3.63 12.49
CA MET A 44 -4.32 -5.06 12.64
C MET A 44 -3.06 -5.83 13.06
N VAL A 45 -1.88 -5.44 12.59
CA VAL A 45 -0.62 -6.04 13.06
C VAL A 45 -0.42 -5.82 14.56
N LYS A 46 -0.73 -4.63 15.09
CA LYS A 46 -0.63 -4.35 16.53
C LYS A 46 -1.63 -5.16 17.35
N GLU A 47 -2.84 -5.34 16.84
CA GLU A 47 -3.93 -6.00 17.58
C GLU A 47 -3.89 -7.53 17.50
N LYS A 48 -3.54 -8.07 16.33
CA LYS A 48 -3.68 -9.50 16.00
C LYS A 48 -2.39 -10.17 15.56
N GLY A 49 -1.36 -9.40 15.21
CA GLY A 49 -0.09 -9.92 14.72
C GLY A 49 0.02 -9.95 13.19
N LEU A 50 1.24 -10.24 12.72
CA LEU A 50 1.59 -10.20 11.30
C LEU A 50 0.87 -11.26 10.47
N LYS A 51 0.74 -12.48 10.99
CA LYS A 51 0.12 -13.59 10.27
C LYS A 51 -1.33 -13.25 9.92
N GLU A 52 -2.09 -12.81 10.90
CA GLU A 52 -3.50 -12.46 10.78
C GLU A 52 -3.68 -11.27 9.83
N ALA A 53 -2.86 -10.22 9.98
CA ALA A 53 -2.91 -9.05 9.10
C ALA A 53 -2.57 -9.39 7.65
N PHE A 54 -1.46 -10.09 7.38
CA PHE A 54 -1.12 -10.49 6.02
C PHE A 54 -2.12 -11.46 5.42
N SER A 55 -2.68 -12.39 6.21
CA SER A 55 -3.72 -13.31 5.71
C SER A 55 -5.01 -12.57 5.32
N PHE A 56 -5.33 -11.46 6.01
CA PHE A 56 -6.51 -10.65 5.72
C PHE A 56 -6.31 -9.72 4.51
N PHE A 57 -5.18 -9.01 4.46
CA PHE A 57 -4.95 -7.96 3.46
C PHE A 57 -4.32 -8.45 2.15
N ALA A 58 -3.55 -9.55 2.16
CA ALA A 58 -2.91 -10.03 0.94
C ALA A 58 -3.96 -10.57 -0.04
N ALA A 59 -3.80 -10.26 -1.34
CA ALA A 59 -4.50 -10.98 -2.39
C ALA A 59 -4.00 -12.44 -2.48
N ASP A 60 -4.82 -13.33 -3.03
CA ASP A 60 -4.42 -14.74 -3.24
C ASP A 60 -3.21 -14.86 -4.18
N SER A 61 -3.03 -13.88 -5.08
CA SER A 61 -1.89 -13.76 -6.00
C SER A 61 -0.74 -12.89 -5.49
N ALA A 62 -0.80 -12.40 -4.24
CA ALA A 62 0.18 -11.46 -3.72
C ALA A 62 1.62 -12.01 -3.76
N VAL A 63 2.59 -11.13 -3.93
CA VAL A 63 4.01 -11.49 -3.93
C VAL A 63 4.73 -10.62 -2.90
N LEU A 64 5.42 -11.25 -1.96
CA LEU A 64 6.24 -10.58 -0.96
C LEU A 64 7.71 -10.92 -1.17
N ASN A 65 8.55 -9.90 -1.29
CA ASN A 65 10.00 -10.04 -1.17
C ASN A 65 10.43 -9.71 0.26
N ARG A 66 11.06 -10.65 0.95
CA ARG A 66 11.66 -10.42 2.26
C ARG A 66 13.04 -11.08 2.32
N SER A 67 14.07 -10.30 2.63
CA SER A 67 15.45 -10.79 2.76
C SER A 67 15.93 -11.55 1.50
N ASP A 68 15.65 -10.99 0.32
CA ASP A 68 15.95 -11.58 -1.00
C ASP A 68 15.26 -12.92 -1.29
N VAL A 69 14.21 -13.25 -0.54
CA VAL A 69 13.36 -14.43 -0.76
C VAL A 69 11.97 -14.00 -1.21
N ILE A 70 11.50 -14.61 -2.30
CA ILE A 70 10.17 -14.36 -2.86
C ILE A 70 9.16 -15.38 -2.33
N HIS A 71 8.11 -14.88 -1.68
CA HIS A 71 6.94 -15.64 -1.23
C HIS A 71 5.76 -15.31 -2.13
N LYS A 72 5.20 -16.32 -2.80
CA LYS A 72 4.08 -16.15 -3.75
C LYS A 72 2.81 -16.73 -3.20
N GLY A 73 1.76 -15.95 -3.24
CA GLY A 73 0.43 -16.27 -2.77
C GLY A 73 0.25 -16.04 -1.27
N LYS A 74 -1.01 -15.80 -0.89
CA LYS A 74 -1.42 -15.53 0.49
C LYS A 74 -0.96 -16.61 1.46
N GLU A 75 -1.03 -17.87 1.07
CA GLU A 75 -0.67 -19.01 1.91
C GLU A 75 0.83 -19.02 2.23
N ALA A 76 1.69 -18.76 1.23
CA ALA A 76 3.14 -18.70 1.43
C ALA A 76 3.54 -17.50 2.32
N ILE A 77 2.86 -16.36 2.16
CA ILE A 77 3.06 -15.18 3.00
C ILE A 77 2.57 -15.45 4.43
N SER A 78 1.41 -16.08 4.61
CA SER A 78 0.89 -16.47 5.92
C SER A 78 1.81 -17.47 6.63
N ALA A 79 2.37 -18.44 5.89
CA ALA A 79 3.32 -19.41 6.40
C ALA A 79 4.63 -18.77 6.88
N LEU A 80 5.14 -17.76 6.16
CA LEU A 80 6.32 -16.98 6.57
C LEU A 80 6.16 -16.41 7.98
N TYR A 81 4.98 -15.86 8.29
CA TYR A 81 4.71 -15.27 9.60
C TYR A 81 4.07 -16.23 10.61
N SER A 82 3.83 -17.48 10.22
CA SER A 82 3.37 -18.55 11.13
C SER A 82 4.52 -19.18 11.90
N ASN A 83 5.72 -19.17 11.34
CA ASN A 83 6.91 -19.68 12.01
C ASN A 83 7.38 -18.63 13.03
N SER A 84 7.40 -19.01 14.30
CA SER A 84 7.98 -18.18 15.36
C SER A 84 9.40 -17.84 14.95
N SER A 85 9.68 -16.54 14.74
CA SER A 85 11.03 -16.03 14.50
C SER A 85 11.97 -16.23 15.70
N GLY A 86 11.53 -16.97 16.72
CA GLY A 86 12.15 -17.04 18.05
C GLY A 86 11.95 -15.75 18.85
N LEU A 87 11.29 -14.73 18.27
CA LEU A 87 11.05 -13.45 18.89
C LEU A 87 9.67 -13.40 19.55
N GLN A 88 9.64 -12.92 20.78
CA GLN A 88 8.43 -12.59 21.53
C GLN A 88 8.09 -11.11 21.33
N ASN A 89 6.82 -10.74 21.58
CA ASN A 89 6.36 -9.34 21.51
C ASN A 89 6.72 -8.65 20.19
N VAL A 90 6.52 -9.37 19.08
CA VAL A 90 6.84 -8.85 17.74
C VAL A 90 5.96 -7.64 17.44
N THR A 91 6.60 -6.55 17.03
CA THR A 91 5.92 -5.33 16.60
C THR A 91 6.41 -4.90 15.22
N LEU A 92 5.52 -4.27 14.46
CA LEU A 92 5.83 -3.62 13.20
C LEU A 92 5.28 -2.20 13.24
N THR A 93 6.17 -1.22 13.11
CA THR A 93 5.80 0.16 12.79
C THR A 93 5.85 0.30 11.27
N TRP A 94 4.75 0.80 10.70
CA TRP A 94 4.52 0.86 9.26
C TRP A 94 3.66 2.07 8.93
N THR A 95 4.20 2.99 8.14
CA THR A 95 3.49 4.18 7.66
C THR A 95 4.03 4.54 6.27
N PRO A 96 3.16 4.79 5.27
CA PRO A 96 3.62 5.23 3.95
C PRO A 96 4.19 6.66 4.03
N ASP A 97 5.40 6.84 3.51
CA ASP A 97 6.02 8.16 3.30
C ASP A 97 5.53 8.77 1.97
N TYR A 98 5.05 7.93 1.06
CA TYR A 98 4.55 8.31 -0.25
C TYR A 98 3.42 7.38 -0.70
N VAL A 99 2.50 7.96 -1.46
CA VAL A 99 1.42 7.25 -2.16
C VAL A 99 1.18 7.90 -3.52
N ASP A 100 1.01 7.09 -4.56
CA ASP A 100 0.46 7.58 -5.82
C ASP A 100 -0.45 6.54 -6.46
N VAL A 101 -1.26 7.03 -7.39
CA VAL A 101 -2.25 6.26 -8.14
C VAL A 101 -2.06 6.57 -9.62
N SER A 102 -2.03 5.54 -10.45
CA SER A 102 -1.99 5.64 -11.92
C SER A 102 -3.03 6.63 -12.47
N SER A 103 -2.81 7.15 -13.67
CA SER A 103 -3.77 8.05 -14.32
C SER A 103 -5.12 7.36 -14.58
N SER A 104 -5.10 6.06 -14.87
CA SER A 104 -6.28 5.20 -15.04
C SER A 104 -7.03 4.95 -13.73
N GLY A 105 -6.34 5.01 -12.59
CA GLY A 105 -6.93 4.74 -11.26
C GLY A 105 -7.05 3.25 -10.94
N ASP A 106 -6.48 2.37 -11.76
CA ASP A 106 -6.54 0.91 -11.59
C ASP A 106 -5.38 0.35 -10.75
N LEU A 107 -4.25 1.04 -10.73
CA LEU A 107 -3.09 0.72 -9.91
C LEU A 107 -2.70 1.88 -9.00
N GLY A 108 -2.26 1.56 -7.79
CA GLY A 108 -1.62 2.48 -6.87
C GLY A 108 -0.36 1.87 -6.29
N TYR A 109 0.47 2.68 -5.65
CA TYR A 109 1.60 2.16 -4.90
C TYR A 109 1.94 3.05 -3.72
N THR A 110 2.58 2.45 -2.74
CA THR A 110 3.12 3.14 -1.57
C THR A 110 4.56 2.73 -1.35
N TYR A 111 5.30 3.58 -0.67
CA TYR A 111 6.55 3.19 -0.03
C TYR A 111 6.74 3.99 1.24
N GLY A 112 7.54 3.45 2.14
CA GLY A 112 7.89 4.12 3.38
C GLY A 112 8.84 3.30 4.22
N LYS A 113 9.20 3.85 5.36
CA LYS A 113 10.03 3.15 6.34
C LYS A 113 9.20 2.19 7.18
N TYR A 114 9.77 1.04 7.49
CA TYR A 114 9.26 0.17 8.54
C TYR A 114 10.30 -0.06 9.63
N GLN A 115 9.81 -0.35 10.84
CA GLN A 115 10.61 -0.88 11.92
C GLN A 115 9.94 -2.15 12.46
N TYR A 116 10.63 -3.27 12.30
CA TYR A 116 10.27 -4.55 12.88
C TYR A 116 11.08 -4.75 14.15
N SER A 117 10.45 -5.09 15.26
CA SER A 117 11.18 -5.43 16.49
C SER A 117 10.56 -6.60 17.22
N GLY A 118 11.33 -7.21 18.09
CA GLY A 118 10.89 -8.27 18.98
C GLY A 118 11.94 -8.56 20.05
N ILE A 119 11.63 -9.45 20.98
CA ILE A 119 12.49 -9.84 22.09
C ILE A 119 12.98 -11.25 21.85
N ASP A 120 14.29 -11.47 21.82
CA ASP A 120 14.87 -12.80 21.65
C ASP A 120 14.76 -13.67 22.92
N SER A 121 15.20 -14.91 22.84
CA SER A 121 15.18 -15.86 23.95
C SER A 121 16.03 -15.45 25.16
N PHE A 122 16.93 -14.47 25.00
CA PHE A 122 17.78 -13.93 26.07
C PHE A 122 17.22 -12.62 26.65
N GLY A 123 16.03 -12.19 26.23
CA GLY A 123 15.40 -10.95 26.67
C GLY A 123 15.96 -9.70 25.99
N LYS A 124 16.77 -9.84 24.94
CA LYS A 124 17.33 -8.70 24.21
C LYS A 124 16.38 -8.26 23.10
N THR A 125 16.16 -6.95 23.00
CA THR A 125 15.42 -6.36 21.89
C THR A 125 16.23 -6.46 20.60
N VAL A 126 15.64 -7.12 19.60
CA VAL A 126 16.12 -7.16 18.22
C VAL A 126 15.29 -6.17 17.40
N VAL A 127 15.97 -5.31 16.64
CA VAL A 127 15.33 -4.32 15.76
C VAL A 127 15.87 -4.48 14.35
N SER A 128 14.98 -4.46 13.37
CA SER A 128 15.27 -4.44 11.94
C SER A 128 14.49 -3.29 11.31
N THR A 129 15.19 -2.42 10.59
CA THR A 129 14.58 -1.31 9.83
C THR A 129 14.76 -1.55 8.34
N GLY A 130 13.89 -0.94 7.54
CA GLY A 130 13.99 -1.02 6.10
C GLY A 130 12.98 -0.13 5.40
N ILE A 131 12.91 -0.29 4.09
CA ILE A 131 11.89 0.33 3.23
C ILE A 131 10.92 -0.76 2.80
N PHE A 132 9.64 -0.48 2.91
CA PHE A 132 8.62 -1.29 2.26
C PHE A 132 8.18 -0.63 0.96
N HIS A 133 7.65 -1.44 0.06
CA HIS A 133 6.98 -1.02 -1.16
C HIS A 133 5.77 -1.92 -1.37
N THR A 134 4.60 -1.31 -1.54
CA THR A 134 3.35 -2.01 -1.87
C THR A 134 2.85 -1.48 -3.22
N VAL A 135 2.34 -2.38 -4.06
CA VAL A 135 1.66 -2.08 -5.33
C VAL A 135 0.32 -2.78 -5.32
#